data_AF-A0A9P5QGS9-F1
#
_entry.id   AF-A0A9P5QGS9-F1
#
_cell.length_a   1.000
_cell.length_b   1.000
_cell.length_c   1.000
_cell.angle_alpha   90.00
_cell.angle_beta   90.00
_cell.angle_gamma   90.00
#
_symmetry.space_group_name_H-M   'P 1'
#
loop_
_entity.id
_entity.type
_entity.pdbx_description
1 polymer ?
#
loop_
_entity_poly.entity_id
_entity_poly.type
_entity_poly.pdbx_seq_one_letter_code
_entity_poly.pdbx_strand_id
1 'polypeptide(L)'
;MTKPSQITRTFVFDKTHAESKTISKLIDYFSLGETVSVSVNFFEELDGISQRVIDEHKLNVNLDDLRMNASMMPDNHRSTGIQAYYYFAFIFDDLMVFRGIDYIEVIKALEERENNLPPLVQELMNTFLAHWKKDFKDKYNILRTEAITWATSVNQQLQVSFSQNEYVIFKLKCHASYLTLILMFLLRDVNCTYLEYRTLQTTFEMFMFYINELASCIRELNDGELTSVDKLFKTGDFSRISEYCSMQIYATMDKFLNESGCNLMVALEFKRLCKNTVFVHLASERYEKFYNAV
;
A
#
# COMPACT_ATOMS: atom_id res chain seq x y z
N MET A 1 -20.38 -8.97 19.67
CA MET A 1 -19.83 -8.30 18.48
C MET A 1 -20.43 -6.91 18.40
N THR A 2 -19.65 -5.89 18.76
CA THR A 2 -19.95 -4.48 18.53
C THR A 2 -20.09 -4.24 17.03
N LYS A 3 -21.10 -3.48 16.60
CA LYS A 3 -21.26 -3.12 15.18
C LYS A 3 -20.05 -2.26 14.76
N PRO A 4 -19.48 -2.46 13.56
CA PRO A 4 -18.44 -1.56 13.07
C PRO A 4 -18.97 -0.13 13.03
N SER A 5 -18.21 0.81 13.57
CA SER A 5 -18.48 2.23 13.40
C SER A 5 -17.79 2.70 12.12
N GLN A 6 -18.56 3.29 11.23
CA GLN A 6 -18.08 3.89 10.00
C GLN A 6 -18.02 5.40 10.20
N ILE A 7 -16.87 6.00 9.91
CA ILE A 7 -16.64 7.43 10.02
C ILE A 7 -16.42 7.98 8.62
N THR A 8 -17.24 8.93 8.19
CA THR A 8 -16.98 9.68 6.96
C THR A 8 -15.99 10.79 7.27
N ARG A 9 -14.85 10.79 6.57
CA ARG A 9 -13.85 11.87 6.61
C ARG A 9 -13.85 12.60 5.29
N THR A 10 -13.78 13.92 5.33
CA THR A 10 -13.70 14.76 4.14
C THR A 10 -12.30 15.38 4.07
N PHE A 11 -11.75 15.40 2.87
CA PHE A 11 -10.42 15.90 2.58
C PHE A 11 -10.49 16.97 1.51
N VAL A 12 -9.70 18.03 1.65
CA VAL A 12 -9.64 19.16 0.72
C VAL A 12 -8.21 19.32 0.20
N PHE A 13 -8.08 19.48 -1.11
CA PHE A 13 -6.79 19.67 -1.77
C PHE A 13 -6.16 21.01 -1.36
N ASP A 14 -4.92 20.94 -0.89
CA ASP A 14 -4.10 22.08 -0.50
C ASP A 14 -3.34 22.65 -1.70
N LYS A 15 -3.70 23.89 -2.04
CA LYS A 15 -3.11 24.64 -3.15
C LYS A 15 -1.93 25.51 -2.72
N THR A 16 -1.49 25.43 -1.47
CA THR A 16 -0.46 26.30 -0.91
C THR A 16 0.96 25.76 -1.08
N HIS A 17 1.13 24.47 -1.38
CA HIS A 17 2.45 23.87 -1.65
C HIS A 17 3.00 24.37 -2.99
N ALA A 18 4.33 24.49 -3.08
CA ALA A 18 4.99 24.91 -4.33
C ALA A 18 4.69 23.95 -5.49
N GLU A 19 4.57 22.66 -5.17
CA GLU A 19 4.30 21.56 -6.09
C GLU A 19 2.81 21.38 -6.41
N SER A 20 1.89 22.15 -5.80
CA SER A 20 0.45 21.99 -5.98
C SER A 20 0.04 22.08 -7.46
N LYS A 21 0.76 22.83 -8.31
CA LYS A 21 0.49 22.87 -9.76
C LYS A 21 0.76 21.53 -10.45
N THR A 22 1.84 20.84 -10.08
CA THR A 22 2.20 19.53 -10.62
C THR A 22 1.22 18.48 -10.11
N ILE A 23 0.91 18.50 -8.81
CA ILE A 23 -0.03 17.56 -8.19
C ILE A 23 -1.47 17.78 -8.69
N SER A 24 -1.89 19.02 -8.95
CA SER A 24 -3.21 19.31 -9.53
C SER A 24 -3.42 18.62 -10.87
N LYS A 25 -2.39 18.57 -11.73
CA LYS A 25 -2.49 17.83 -13.01
C LYS A 25 -2.66 16.34 -12.80
N LEU A 26 -2.02 15.78 -11.77
CA LEU A 26 -2.13 14.36 -11.42
C LEU A 26 -3.54 14.06 -10.90
N ILE A 27 -4.06 14.93 -10.03
CA ILE A 27 -5.44 14.89 -9.54
C ILE A 27 -6.44 14.92 -10.70
N ASP A 28 -6.27 15.85 -11.65
CA ASP A 28 -7.12 15.96 -12.84
C ASP A 28 -7.06 14.70 -13.71
N TYR A 29 -5.86 14.16 -13.94
CA TYR A 29 -5.65 12.94 -14.74
C TYR A 29 -6.43 11.74 -14.17
N PHE A 30 -6.43 11.57 -12.85
CA PHE A 30 -7.19 10.51 -12.17
C PHE A 30 -8.64 10.91 -11.85
N SER A 31 -9.07 12.11 -12.27
CA SER A 31 -10.39 12.67 -11.97
C SER A 31 -10.70 12.64 -10.47
N LEU A 32 -9.71 12.97 -9.65
CA LEU A 32 -9.87 13.23 -8.23
C LEU A 32 -10.45 14.66 -8.08
N GLY A 33 -11.46 14.81 -7.22
CA GLY A 33 -12.04 16.14 -6.96
C GLY A 33 -11.18 16.96 -6.01
N GLU A 34 -11.36 18.28 -6.00
CA GLU A 34 -10.75 19.15 -4.98
C GLU A 34 -11.19 18.79 -3.56
N THR A 35 -12.36 18.16 -3.44
CA THR A 35 -12.88 17.61 -2.19
C THR A 35 -13.18 16.13 -2.37
N VAL A 36 -12.66 15.29 -1.48
CA VAL A 36 -12.86 13.84 -1.49
C VAL A 36 -13.42 13.42 -0.14
N SER A 37 -14.53 12.70 -0.13
CA SER A 37 -15.10 12.12 1.10
C SER A 37 -14.93 10.61 1.08
N VAL A 38 -14.39 10.08 2.18
CA VAL A 38 -14.04 8.67 2.31
C VAL A 38 -14.64 8.12 3.58
N SER A 39 -15.15 6.89 3.49
CA SER A 39 -15.60 6.16 4.66
C SER A 39 -14.47 5.30 5.21
N VAL A 40 -14.11 5.59 6.45
CA VAL A 40 -13.05 4.93 7.19
C VAL A 40 -13.69 3.99 8.21
N ASN A 41 -13.25 2.73 8.23
CA ASN A 41 -13.81 1.72 9.12
C ASN A 41 -13.04 1.66 10.43
N PHE A 42 -13.74 1.39 11.51
CA PHE A 42 -13.16 1.12 12.82
C PHE A 42 -13.59 -0.27 13.29
N PHE A 43 -12.61 -1.11 13.58
CA PHE A 43 -12.80 -2.44 14.16
C PHE A 43 -11.97 -2.52 15.43
N GLU A 44 -12.64 -2.44 16.58
CA GLU A 44 -12.04 -2.39 17.92
C GLU A 44 -11.01 -3.50 18.16
N GLU A 45 -11.30 -4.73 17.72
CA GLU A 45 -10.40 -5.88 17.84
C GLU A 45 -9.07 -5.66 17.09
N LEU A 46 -9.14 -5.27 15.81
CA LEU A 46 -7.96 -5.04 14.97
C LEU A 46 -7.14 -3.85 15.46
N ASP A 47 -7.82 -2.76 15.79
CA ASP A 47 -7.19 -1.53 16.24
C ASP A 47 -6.54 -1.70 17.62
N GLY A 48 -7.23 -2.41 18.53
CA GLY A 48 -6.73 -2.68 19.87
C GLY A 48 -5.44 -3.49 19.88
N ILE A 49 -5.40 -4.61 19.14
CA ILE A 49 -4.17 -5.43 19.09
C ILE A 49 -3.05 -4.72 18.30
N SER A 50 -3.40 -3.99 17.24
CA SER A 50 -2.41 -3.29 16.41
C SER A 50 -1.78 -2.14 17.15
N GLN A 51 -2.56 -1.34 17.90
CA GLN A 51 -2.01 -0.27 18.74
C GLN A 51 -1.05 -0.81 19.80
N ARG A 52 -1.43 -1.92 20.46
CA ARG A 52 -0.55 -2.57 21.45
C ARG A 52 0.81 -2.95 20.85
N VAL A 53 0.83 -3.53 19.65
CA VAL A 53 2.09 -3.90 18.95
C VAL A 53 2.87 -2.66 18.53
N ILE A 54 2.20 -1.65 17.99
CA ILE A 54 2.81 -0.37 17.61
C ILE A 54 3.50 0.27 18.82
N ASP A 55 2.83 0.29 19.99
CA ASP A 55 3.36 0.89 21.21
C ASP A 55 4.53 0.07 21.78
N GLU A 56 4.39 -1.27 21.88
CA GLU A 56 5.41 -2.17 22.42
C GLU A 56 6.71 -2.09 21.62
N HIS A 57 6.59 -2.08 20.29
CA HIS A 57 7.73 -2.03 19.39
C HIS A 57 8.08 -0.60 18.94
N LYS A 58 7.40 0.44 19.44
CA LYS A 58 7.62 1.85 19.06
C LYS A 58 7.65 2.05 17.54
N LEU A 59 6.68 1.49 16.83
CA LEU A 59 6.61 1.60 15.37
C LEU A 59 6.16 3.01 14.97
N ASN A 60 6.69 3.54 13.86
CA ASN A 60 6.27 4.84 13.33
C ASN A 60 5.05 4.68 12.41
N VAL A 61 3.96 4.15 12.98
CA VAL A 61 2.73 3.82 12.26
C VAL A 61 1.54 4.42 12.99
N ASN A 62 0.70 5.15 12.26
CA ASN A 62 -0.54 5.71 12.77
C ASN A 62 -1.74 4.87 12.30
N LEU A 63 -2.58 4.40 13.23
CA LEU A 63 -3.77 3.63 12.88
C LEU A 63 -4.74 4.39 11.98
N ASP A 64 -4.86 5.72 12.12
CA ASP A 64 -5.72 6.51 11.23
C ASP A 64 -5.28 6.41 9.77
N ASP A 65 -3.96 6.45 9.51
CA ASP A 65 -3.41 6.25 8.18
C ASP A 65 -3.67 4.83 7.68
N LEU A 66 -3.53 3.81 8.54
CA LEU A 66 -3.80 2.43 8.13
C LEU A 66 -5.27 2.23 7.76
N ARG A 67 -6.21 2.81 8.52
CA ARG A 67 -7.65 2.74 8.20
C ARG A 67 -7.93 3.46 6.88
N MET A 68 -7.27 4.58 6.62
CA MET A 68 -7.38 5.30 5.35
C MET A 68 -6.78 4.48 4.19
N ASN A 69 -5.63 3.83 4.37
CA ASN A 69 -5.10 2.89 3.38
C ASN A 69 -6.07 1.75 3.09
N ALA A 70 -6.70 1.19 4.12
CA ALA A 70 -7.74 0.16 3.95
C ALA A 70 -8.97 0.65 3.17
N SER A 71 -9.23 1.96 3.17
CA SER A 71 -10.33 2.56 2.40
C SER A 71 -10.07 2.64 0.89
N MET A 72 -8.85 2.33 0.42
CA MET A 72 -8.52 2.22 -1.01
C MET A 72 -9.41 1.22 -1.76
N MET A 73 -10.02 0.28 -1.04
CA MET A 73 -11.04 -0.64 -1.55
C MET A 73 -12.44 -0.20 -1.09
N PRO A 74 -13.05 0.80 -1.76
CA PRO A 74 -14.24 1.49 -1.27
C PRO A 74 -15.47 0.58 -1.11
N ASP A 75 -15.66 -0.47 -1.91
CA ASP A 75 -16.96 -1.18 -1.85
C ASP A 75 -17.03 -2.28 -0.79
N ASN A 76 -16.11 -2.31 0.16
CA ASN A 76 -16.14 -3.32 1.20
C ASN A 76 -15.88 -2.76 2.61
N HIS A 77 -16.57 -1.66 2.93
CA HIS A 77 -16.59 -0.99 4.25
C HIS A 77 -16.96 -1.89 5.45
N ARG A 78 -17.22 -3.18 5.23
CA ARG A 78 -17.54 -4.16 6.28
C ARG A 78 -16.52 -5.29 6.39
N SER A 79 -15.54 -5.36 5.49
CA SER A 79 -14.54 -6.43 5.52
C SER A 79 -13.43 -6.10 6.50
N THR A 80 -13.46 -6.84 7.60
CA THR A 80 -12.35 -6.89 8.56
C THR A 80 -11.08 -7.49 7.94
N GLY A 81 -11.22 -8.39 6.95
CA GLY A 81 -10.10 -9.02 6.27
C GLY A 81 -9.25 -8.05 5.45
N ILE A 82 -9.88 -7.08 4.77
CA ILE A 82 -9.14 -6.03 4.05
C ILE A 82 -8.38 -5.13 5.02
N GLN A 83 -9.02 -4.70 6.11
CA GLN A 83 -8.35 -3.86 7.10
C GLN A 83 -7.18 -4.61 7.75
N ALA A 84 -7.39 -5.86 8.17
CA ALA A 84 -6.35 -6.73 8.66
C ALA A 84 -5.19 -6.90 7.66
N TYR A 85 -5.51 -6.96 6.36
CA TYR A 85 -4.51 -7.06 5.30
C TYR A 85 -3.61 -5.81 5.23
N TYR A 86 -4.21 -4.61 5.18
CA TYR A 86 -3.41 -3.38 5.13
C TYR A 86 -2.61 -3.21 6.43
N TYR A 87 -3.21 -3.54 7.57
CA TYR A 87 -2.52 -3.45 8.86
C TYR A 87 -1.32 -4.39 8.90
N PHE A 88 -1.50 -5.64 8.45
CA PHE A 88 -0.41 -6.59 8.29
C PHE A 88 0.72 -6.01 7.43
N ALA A 89 0.40 -5.53 6.23
CA ALA A 89 1.41 -5.05 5.28
C ALA A 89 2.28 -3.93 5.85
N PHE A 90 1.70 -2.95 6.55
CA PHE A 90 2.47 -1.84 7.12
C PHE A 90 3.16 -2.20 8.44
N ILE A 91 2.48 -2.91 9.35
CA ILE A 91 3.04 -3.23 10.67
C ILE A 91 4.17 -4.26 10.54
N PHE A 92 3.99 -5.31 9.72
CA PHE A 92 5.02 -6.33 9.57
C PHE A 92 6.21 -5.85 8.74
N ASP A 93 6.02 -4.91 7.80
CA ASP A 93 7.14 -4.27 7.10
C ASP A 93 8.04 -3.55 8.11
N ASP A 94 7.46 -2.68 8.93
CA ASP A 94 8.21 -1.95 9.95
C ASP A 94 8.83 -2.89 11.02
N LEU A 95 8.12 -3.95 11.42
CA LEU A 95 8.65 -4.95 12.37
C LEU A 95 9.86 -5.72 11.80
N MET A 96 9.79 -6.17 10.55
CA MET A 96 10.88 -6.92 9.92
C MET A 96 12.06 -6.02 9.61
N VAL A 97 11.81 -4.84 9.03
CA VAL A 97 12.87 -3.93 8.55
C VAL A 97 13.51 -3.16 9.71
N PHE A 98 12.72 -2.60 10.63
CA PHE A 98 13.25 -1.67 11.65
C PHE A 98 13.33 -2.26 13.06
N ARG A 99 12.71 -3.41 13.32
CA ARG A 99 12.73 -4.06 14.65
C ARG A 99 13.36 -5.43 14.65
N GLY A 100 13.82 -5.92 13.49
CA GLY A 100 14.57 -7.17 13.38
C GLY A 100 13.75 -8.40 13.75
N ILE A 101 12.42 -8.36 13.58
CA ILE A 101 11.60 -9.56 13.64
C ILE A 101 12.03 -10.50 12.52
N ASP A 102 12.35 -11.75 12.86
CA ASP A 102 12.82 -12.74 11.90
C ASP A 102 11.69 -13.11 10.92
N TYR A 103 11.94 -12.82 9.64
CA TYR A 103 11.03 -13.14 8.54
C TYR A 103 10.73 -14.64 8.45
N ILE A 104 11.65 -15.52 8.87
CA ILE A 104 11.40 -16.97 8.90
C ILE A 104 10.28 -17.29 9.88
N GLU A 105 10.26 -16.61 11.03
CA GLU A 105 9.21 -16.78 12.04
C GLU A 105 7.87 -16.19 11.56
N VAL A 106 7.91 -15.08 10.79
CA VAL A 106 6.73 -14.54 10.09
C VAL A 106 6.19 -15.54 9.07
N ILE A 107 7.05 -16.13 8.24
CA ILE A 107 6.66 -17.14 7.23
C ILE A 107 6.09 -18.39 7.92
N LYS A 108 6.73 -18.90 8.97
CA LYS A 108 6.21 -20.03 9.76
C LYS A 108 4.82 -19.72 10.32
N ALA A 109 4.62 -18.51 10.85
CA ALA A 109 3.31 -18.10 11.37
C ALA A 109 2.25 -17.99 10.26
N LEU A 110 2.59 -17.43 9.09
CA LEU A 110 1.72 -17.41 7.91
C LEU A 110 1.38 -18.82 7.42
N GLU A 111 2.30 -19.77 7.52
CA GLU A 111 2.07 -21.18 7.20
C GLU A 111 1.33 -21.95 8.32
N GLU A 112 1.00 -21.27 9.42
CA GLU A 112 0.36 -21.84 10.61
C GLU A 112 1.20 -22.95 11.27
N ARG A 113 2.52 -22.79 11.19
CA ARG A 113 3.53 -23.65 11.86
C ARG A 113 3.97 -23.05 13.18
N GLU A 114 4.57 -23.90 14.02
CA GLU A 114 5.24 -23.46 15.23
C GLU A 114 6.32 -22.41 14.89
N ASN A 115 6.29 -21.30 15.63
CA ASN A 115 7.14 -20.14 15.43
C ASN A 115 7.48 -19.49 16.78
N ASN A 116 8.54 -18.68 16.78
CA ASN A 116 9.08 -18.00 17.94
C ASN A 116 8.85 -16.47 17.88
N LEU A 117 7.78 -16.04 17.20
CA LEU A 117 7.40 -14.62 17.23
C LEU A 117 7.11 -14.19 18.68
N PRO A 118 7.40 -12.93 19.06
CA PRO A 118 6.99 -12.40 20.36
C PRO A 118 5.49 -12.64 20.60
N PRO A 119 5.06 -12.96 21.83
CA PRO A 119 3.68 -13.36 22.10
C PRO A 119 2.64 -12.38 21.57
N LEU A 120 2.89 -11.07 21.67
CA LEU A 120 2.00 -10.04 21.17
C LEU A 120 1.94 -9.98 19.63
N VAL A 121 3.08 -10.17 18.95
CA VAL A 121 3.15 -10.24 17.48
C VAL A 121 2.48 -11.53 16.97
N GLN A 122 2.59 -12.62 17.72
CA GLN A 122 1.90 -13.87 17.43
C GLN A 122 0.38 -13.72 17.61
N GLU A 123 -0.08 -13.05 18.66
CA GLU A 123 -1.49 -12.68 18.89
C GLU A 123 -2.01 -11.85 17.70
N LEU A 124 -1.28 -10.81 17.30
CA LEU A 124 -1.60 -9.97 16.14
C LEU A 124 -1.73 -10.79 14.83
N MET A 125 -0.74 -11.64 14.54
CA MET A 125 -0.76 -12.50 13.36
C MET A 125 -1.99 -13.40 13.34
N ASN A 126 -2.28 -14.07 14.46
CA ASN A 126 -3.43 -14.97 14.57
C ASN A 126 -4.75 -14.24 14.34
N THR A 127 -4.89 -13.02 14.89
CA THR A 127 -6.05 -12.16 14.64
C THR A 127 -6.20 -11.84 13.15
N PHE A 128 -5.12 -11.42 12.47
CA PHE A 128 -5.17 -11.14 11.04
C PHE A 128 -5.55 -12.36 10.20
N LEU A 129 -4.93 -13.51 10.46
CA LEU A 129 -5.26 -14.76 9.76
C LEU A 129 -6.72 -15.17 9.99
N ALA A 130 -7.26 -14.98 11.19
CA ALA A 130 -8.67 -15.28 11.49
C ALA A 130 -9.63 -14.41 10.65
N HIS A 131 -9.36 -13.10 10.54
CA HIS A 131 -10.16 -12.20 9.70
C HIS A 131 -10.02 -12.53 8.20
N TRP A 132 -8.82 -12.91 7.74
CA TRP A 132 -8.62 -13.33 6.37
C TRP A 132 -9.37 -14.62 6.04
N LYS A 133 -9.32 -15.63 6.91
CA LYS A 133 -10.07 -16.89 6.73
C LYS A 133 -11.58 -16.63 6.66
N LYS A 134 -12.09 -15.78 7.56
CA LYS A 134 -13.51 -15.43 7.64
C LYS A 134 -14.00 -14.76 6.36
N ASP A 135 -13.27 -13.76 5.86
CA ASP A 135 -13.75 -12.91 4.77
C ASP A 135 -13.41 -13.50 3.40
N PHE A 136 -12.23 -14.10 3.22
CA PHE A 136 -11.76 -14.61 1.92
C PHE A 136 -12.06 -16.10 1.67
N LYS A 137 -12.46 -16.86 2.69
CA LYS A 137 -12.94 -18.26 2.54
C LYS A 137 -12.00 -19.14 1.70
N ASP A 138 -12.45 -19.66 0.56
CA ASP A 138 -11.68 -20.52 -0.34
C ASP A 138 -10.48 -19.79 -0.98
N LYS A 139 -10.49 -18.45 -0.99
CA LYS A 139 -9.41 -17.60 -1.50
C LYS A 139 -8.35 -17.25 -0.45
N TYR A 140 -8.56 -17.61 0.82
CA TYR A 140 -7.59 -17.37 1.90
C TYR A 140 -6.18 -17.88 1.55
N ASN A 141 -6.08 -19.08 0.98
CA ASN A 141 -4.79 -19.68 0.64
C ASN A 141 -4.02 -18.88 -0.42
N ILE A 142 -4.72 -18.19 -1.32
CA ILE A 142 -4.09 -17.32 -2.33
C ILE A 142 -3.46 -16.13 -1.61
N LEU A 143 -4.24 -15.39 -0.82
CA LEU A 143 -3.75 -14.23 -0.06
C LEU A 143 -2.56 -14.58 0.82
N ARG A 144 -2.63 -15.72 1.52
CA ARG A 144 -1.57 -16.21 2.40
C ARG A 144 -0.28 -16.55 1.66
N THR A 145 -0.38 -17.21 0.51
CA THR A 145 0.78 -17.55 -0.34
C THR A 145 1.50 -16.31 -0.84
N GLU A 146 0.72 -15.29 -1.19
CA GLU A 146 1.25 -14.03 -1.69
C GLU A 146 1.90 -13.24 -0.53
N ALA A 147 1.33 -13.28 0.69
CA ALA A 147 1.97 -12.68 1.88
C ALA A 147 3.32 -13.34 2.21
N ILE A 148 3.44 -14.66 2.05
CA ILE A 148 4.71 -15.41 2.20
C ILE A 148 5.73 -14.98 1.14
N THR A 149 5.28 -14.83 -0.10
CA THR A 149 6.12 -14.37 -1.22
C THR A 149 6.68 -12.97 -0.95
N TRP A 150 5.85 -12.10 -0.36
CA TRP A 150 6.24 -10.75 0.02
C TRP A 150 7.28 -10.76 1.14
N ALA A 151 7.02 -11.47 2.24
CA ALA A 151 7.96 -11.60 3.36
C ALA A 151 9.32 -12.16 2.91
N THR A 152 9.31 -13.12 1.98
CA THR A 152 10.52 -13.67 1.35
C THR A 152 11.28 -12.61 0.54
N SER A 153 10.57 -11.74 -0.18
CA SER A 153 11.16 -10.65 -0.97
C SER A 153 11.75 -9.57 -0.06
N VAL A 154 11.06 -9.17 1.01
CA VAL A 154 11.59 -8.23 2.02
C VAL A 154 12.88 -8.77 2.64
N ASN A 155 12.95 -10.06 2.95
CA ASN A 155 14.19 -10.66 3.44
C ASN A 155 15.34 -10.54 2.43
N GLN A 156 15.10 -10.86 1.16
CA GLN A 156 16.11 -10.69 0.11
C GLN A 156 16.59 -9.23 0.02
N GLN A 157 15.73 -8.25 0.33
CA GLN A 157 16.11 -6.84 0.45
C GLN A 157 17.17 -6.60 1.52
N LEU A 158 16.98 -7.21 2.68
CA LEU A 158 17.84 -7.01 3.86
C LEU A 158 19.18 -7.73 3.74
N GLN A 159 19.24 -8.80 2.95
CA GLN A 159 20.42 -9.67 2.84
C GLN A 159 21.38 -9.29 1.70
N VAL A 160 20.93 -8.51 0.72
CA VAL A 160 21.68 -8.28 -0.52
C VAL A 160 21.98 -6.79 -0.73
N SER A 161 23.24 -6.49 -1.04
CA SER A 161 23.63 -5.18 -1.55
C SER A 161 23.35 -5.11 -3.05
N PHE A 162 22.35 -4.32 -3.44
CA PHE A 162 22.00 -4.11 -4.84
C PHE A 162 22.75 -2.93 -5.44
N SER A 163 23.18 -3.02 -6.70
CA SER A 163 23.49 -1.82 -7.48
C SER A 163 22.24 -0.97 -7.70
N GLN A 164 22.39 0.30 -8.08
CA GLN A 164 21.25 1.22 -8.24
C GLN A 164 20.18 0.71 -9.24
N ASN A 165 20.60 0.04 -10.32
CA ASN A 165 19.69 -0.55 -11.31
C ASN A 165 19.02 -1.83 -10.79
N GLU A 166 19.77 -2.66 -10.07
CA GLU A 166 19.21 -3.87 -9.45
C GLU A 166 18.24 -3.54 -8.33
N TYR A 167 18.51 -2.45 -7.58
CA TYR A 167 17.64 -1.97 -6.51
C TYR A 167 16.27 -1.57 -7.04
N VAL A 168 16.19 -0.88 -8.18
CA VAL A 168 14.90 -0.53 -8.81
C VAL A 168 14.11 -1.78 -9.18
N ILE A 169 14.74 -2.76 -9.83
CA ILE A 169 14.08 -4.02 -10.24
C ILE A 169 13.63 -4.82 -9.01
N PHE A 170 14.43 -4.79 -7.94
CA PHE A 170 14.20 -5.56 -6.74
C PHE A 170 13.15 -4.91 -5.81
N LYS A 171 13.15 -3.58 -5.69
CA LYS A 171 12.17 -2.82 -4.89
C LYS A 171 10.73 -3.06 -5.39
N LEU A 172 10.53 -3.26 -6.70
CA LEU A 172 9.24 -3.63 -7.29
C LEU A 172 8.61 -4.88 -6.65
N LYS A 173 9.42 -5.84 -6.17
CA LYS A 173 8.95 -7.07 -5.51
C LYS A 173 8.69 -6.91 -4.01
N CYS A 174 9.24 -5.85 -3.41
CA CYS A 174 9.17 -5.61 -1.96
C CYS A 174 7.99 -4.71 -1.58
N HIS A 175 7.44 -3.96 -2.54
CA HIS A 175 6.14 -3.33 -2.35
C HIS A 175 5.06 -4.42 -2.24
N ALA A 176 4.30 -4.43 -1.14
CA ALA A 176 3.06 -5.22 -1.01
C ALA A 176 1.95 -4.75 -1.99
N SER A 177 2.32 -4.11 -3.10
CA SER A 177 1.44 -3.58 -4.14
C SER A 177 0.70 -4.70 -4.87
N TYR A 178 1.39 -5.78 -5.25
CA TYR A 178 0.74 -6.89 -5.96
C TYR A 178 -0.33 -7.58 -5.10
N LEU A 179 -0.16 -7.62 -3.78
CA LEU A 179 -1.15 -8.11 -2.85
C LEU A 179 -2.43 -7.23 -2.83
N THR A 180 -2.28 -5.92 -3.02
CA THR A 180 -3.42 -5.00 -3.19
C THR A 180 -4.14 -5.24 -4.53
N LEU A 181 -3.39 -5.55 -5.59
CA LEU A 181 -3.97 -5.95 -6.87
C LEU A 181 -4.73 -7.28 -6.75
N ILE A 182 -4.24 -8.24 -5.98
CA ILE A 182 -4.95 -9.50 -5.69
C ILE A 182 -6.26 -9.22 -4.96
N LEU A 183 -6.26 -8.33 -3.96
CA LEU A 183 -7.50 -7.94 -3.28
C LEU A 183 -8.55 -7.39 -4.25
N MET A 184 -8.16 -6.63 -5.28
CA MET A 184 -9.09 -6.18 -6.32
C MET A 184 -9.82 -7.37 -6.94
N PHE A 185 -9.10 -8.43 -7.34
CA PHE A 185 -9.68 -9.63 -7.93
C PHE A 185 -10.43 -10.52 -6.94
N LEU A 186 -10.03 -10.55 -5.67
CA LEU A 186 -10.72 -11.35 -4.66
C LEU A 186 -12.07 -10.73 -4.24
N LEU A 187 -12.18 -9.41 -4.33
CA LEU A 187 -13.35 -8.66 -3.88
C LEU A 187 -14.31 -8.35 -5.01
N ARG A 188 -13.80 -8.25 -6.24
CA ARG A 188 -14.57 -8.01 -7.43
C ARG A 188 -14.66 -9.30 -8.18
N ASP A 189 -15.89 -9.72 -8.49
CA ASP A 189 -16.16 -10.87 -9.34
C ASP A 189 -15.78 -10.57 -10.81
N VAL A 190 -14.49 -10.26 -11.00
CA VAL A 190 -13.89 -9.82 -12.25
C VAL A 190 -12.82 -10.85 -12.58
N ASN A 191 -13.07 -11.60 -13.63
CA ASN A 191 -12.15 -12.61 -14.12
C ASN A 191 -11.14 -11.95 -15.08
N CYS A 192 -9.87 -12.30 -14.90
CA CYS A 192 -8.81 -11.97 -15.84
C CYS A 192 -8.09 -13.24 -16.29
N THR A 193 -7.53 -13.19 -17.48
CA THR A 193 -6.58 -14.19 -17.96
C THR A 193 -5.25 -14.03 -17.23
N TYR A 194 -4.43 -15.10 -17.23
CA TYR A 194 -3.09 -15.04 -16.66
C TYR A 194 -2.22 -13.94 -17.30
N LEU A 195 -2.35 -13.72 -18.61
CA LEU A 195 -1.60 -12.68 -19.31
C LEU A 195 -2.03 -11.26 -18.87
N GLU A 196 -3.34 -11.01 -18.77
CA GLU A 196 -3.87 -9.75 -18.23
C GLU A 196 -3.38 -9.51 -16.80
N TYR A 197 -3.41 -10.53 -15.94
CA TYR A 197 -2.90 -10.45 -14.58
C TYR A 197 -1.42 -10.02 -14.54
N ARG A 198 -0.57 -10.62 -15.37
CA ARG A 198 0.87 -10.28 -15.41
C ARG A 198 1.14 -8.87 -15.94
N THR A 199 0.35 -8.42 -16.92
CA THR A 199 0.39 -7.03 -17.41
C THR A 199 0.02 -6.07 -16.29
N LEU A 200 -1.12 -6.30 -15.61
CA LEU A 200 -1.60 -5.46 -14.52
C LEU A 200 -0.64 -5.43 -13.35
N GLN A 201 -0.07 -6.58 -12.98
CA GLN A 201 0.93 -6.68 -11.93
C GLN A 201 2.12 -5.77 -12.24
N THR A 202 2.70 -5.90 -13.43
CA THR A 202 3.87 -5.10 -13.84
C THR A 202 3.53 -3.61 -13.87
N THR A 203 2.38 -3.25 -14.45
CA THR A 203 1.90 -1.86 -14.49
C THR A 203 1.69 -1.31 -13.09
N PHE A 204 1.08 -2.07 -12.19
CA PHE A 204 0.77 -1.64 -10.84
C PHE A 204 2.01 -1.49 -9.97
N GLU A 205 2.97 -2.41 -10.09
CA GLU A 205 4.25 -2.32 -9.40
C GLU A 205 5.01 -1.06 -9.80
N MET A 206 5.08 -0.74 -11.11
CA MET A 206 5.68 0.50 -11.60
C MET A 206 4.93 1.74 -11.10
N PHE A 207 3.60 1.72 -11.20
CA PHE A 207 2.76 2.82 -10.72
C PHE A 207 2.95 3.07 -9.22
N MET A 208 2.92 2.01 -8.41
CA MET A 208 3.10 2.04 -6.96
C MET A 208 4.50 2.54 -6.57
N PHE A 209 5.53 2.14 -7.31
CA PHE A 209 6.88 2.65 -7.11
C PHE A 209 6.92 4.19 -7.25
N TYR A 210 6.42 4.73 -8.37
CA TYR A 210 6.50 6.18 -8.61
C TYR A 210 5.59 7.01 -7.70
N ILE A 211 4.38 6.52 -7.35
CA ILE A 211 3.51 7.25 -6.42
C ILE A 211 4.07 7.24 -4.99
N ASN A 212 4.71 6.14 -4.58
CA ASN A 212 5.37 6.06 -3.28
C ASN A 212 6.58 6.99 -3.24
N GLU A 213 7.45 6.97 -4.26
CA GLU A 213 8.61 7.87 -4.34
C GLU A 213 8.20 9.35 -4.42
N LEU A 214 7.07 9.66 -5.07
CA LEU A 214 6.47 11.00 -5.05
C LEU A 214 6.05 11.39 -3.63
N ALA A 215 5.31 10.53 -2.93
CA ALA A 215 4.67 10.86 -1.66
C ALA A 215 5.63 10.79 -0.47
N SER A 216 6.63 9.91 -0.51
CA SER A 216 7.58 9.68 0.59
C SER A 216 8.81 10.57 0.55
N CYS A 217 9.06 11.28 -0.56
CA CYS A 217 10.33 12.00 -0.77
C CYS A 217 10.71 12.98 0.33
N ILE A 218 9.79 13.85 0.75
CA ILE A 218 10.09 14.85 1.79
C ILE A 218 10.29 14.17 3.15
N ARG A 219 9.47 13.16 3.47
CA ARG A 219 9.62 12.39 4.70
C ARG A 219 10.97 11.68 4.76
N GLU A 220 11.30 10.92 3.72
CA GLU A 220 12.56 10.18 3.66
C GLU A 220 13.76 11.12 3.80
N LEU A 221 13.73 12.28 3.12
CA LEU A 221 14.77 13.30 3.26
C LEU A 221 14.94 13.77 4.72
N ASN A 222 13.83 14.02 5.42
CA ASN A 222 13.84 14.42 6.84
C ASN A 222 14.36 13.32 7.78
N ASP A 223 14.14 12.06 7.41
CA ASP A 223 14.62 10.87 8.15
C ASP A 223 16.09 10.51 7.81
N GLY A 224 16.73 11.27 6.91
CA GLY A 224 18.11 11.01 6.44
C GLY A 224 18.20 9.87 5.41
N GLU A 225 17.06 9.42 4.90
CA GLU A 225 16.95 8.49 3.79
C GLU A 225 16.80 9.25 2.46
N LEU A 226 17.25 8.66 1.36
CA LEU A 226 17.01 9.22 0.03
C LEU A 226 16.19 8.23 -0.76
N THR A 227 15.11 8.72 -1.37
CA THR A 227 14.32 7.95 -2.33
C THR A 227 15.22 7.46 -3.46
N SER A 228 14.81 6.38 -4.11
CA SER A 228 15.56 5.82 -5.24
C SER A 228 15.71 6.85 -6.38
N VAL A 229 14.67 7.66 -6.58
CA VAL A 229 14.60 8.75 -7.54
C VAL A 229 15.50 9.93 -7.14
N ASP A 230 15.55 10.32 -5.87
CA ASP A 230 16.49 11.37 -5.45
C ASP A 230 17.94 10.92 -5.57
N LYS A 231 18.24 9.65 -5.28
CA LYS A 231 19.57 9.05 -5.54
C LYS A 231 19.93 9.07 -7.03
N LEU A 232 18.97 8.94 -7.94
CA LEU A 232 19.19 9.01 -9.38
C LEU A 232 19.51 10.44 -9.83
N PHE A 233 18.83 11.44 -9.29
CA PHE A 233 19.00 12.84 -9.71
C PHE A 233 20.08 13.60 -8.94
N LYS A 234 20.44 13.16 -7.72
CA LYS A 234 21.36 13.84 -6.79
C LYS A 234 21.00 15.31 -6.57
N THR A 235 19.70 15.61 -6.55
CA THR A 235 19.24 16.99 -6.57
C THR A 235 18.79 17.52 -5.22
N GLY A 236 18.23 16.69 -4.34
CA GLY A 236 17.56 17.17 -3.13
C GLY A 236 16.41 18.15 -3.43
N ASP A 237 15.90 18.12 -4.66
CA ASP A 237 14.90 19.04 -5.19
C ASP A 237 13.58 18.28 -5.38
N PHE A 238 12.67 18.48 -4.44
CA PHE A 238 11.37 17.82 -4.44
C PHE A 238 10.54 18.21 -5.66
N SER A 239 10.63 19.45 -6.15
CA SER A 239 9.89 19.88 -7.34
C SER A 239 10.29 19.03 -8.55
N ARG A 240 11.58 18.78 -8.75
CA ARG A 240 12.07 17.94 -9.86
C ARG A 240 11.66 16.47 -9.72
N ILE A 241 11.70 15.95 -8.50
CA ILE A 241 11.26 14.58 -8.20
C ILE A 241 9.76 14.46 -8.48
N SER A 242 8.97 15.45 -8.07
CA SER A 242 7.53 15.46 -8.25
C SER A 242 7.12 15.46 -9.73
N GLU A 243 7.81 16.25 -10.55
CA GLU A 243 7.62 16.29 -12.00
C GLU A 243 7.97 14.96 -12.65
N TYR A 244 9.14 14.40 -12.32
CA TYR A 244 9.59 13.14 -12.88
C TYR A 244 8.65 11.98 -12.53
N CYS A 245 8.32 11.80 -11.25
CA CYS A 245 7.42 10.73 -10.80
C CYS A 245 6.04 10.88 -11.45
N SER A 246 5.50 12.10 -11.52
CA SER A 246 4.22 12.35 -12.20
C SER A 246 4.26 11.97 -13.68
N MET A 247 5.34 12.34 -14.39
CA MET A 247 5.52 11.96 -15.80
C MET A 247 5.59 10.43 -16.00
N GLN A 248 6.30 9.72 -15.11
CA GLN A 248 6.39 8.27 -15.18
C GLN A 248 5.06 7.58 -14.85
N ILE A 249 4.26 8.15 -13.94
CA ILE A 249 2.89 7.70 -13.67
C ILE A 249 2.04 7.84 -14.93
N TYR A 250 2.06 9.00 -15.60
CA TYR A 250 1.31 9.20 -16.85
C TYR A 250 1.75 8.22 -17.93
N ALA A 251 3.06 8.08 -18.17
CA ALA A 251 3.58 7.16 -19.18
C ALA A 251 3.18 5.70 -18.90
N THR A 252 3.23 5.28 -17.63
CA THR A 252 2.84 3.93 -17.20
C THR A 252 1.35 3.68 -17.44
N MET A 253 0.50 4.64 -17.05
CA MET A 253 -0.94 4.53 -17.22
C MET A 253 -1.36 4.64 -18.69
N ASP A 254 -0.85 5.60 -19.45
CA ASP A 254 -1.18 5.77 -20.87
C ASP A 254 -0.79 4.53 -21.68
N LYS A 255 0.37 3.93 -21.40
CA LYS A 255 0.76 2.66 -22.00
C LYS A 255 -0.25 1.56 -21.69
N PHE A 256 -0.66 1.43 -20.43
CA PHE A 256 -1.70 0.46 -20.04
C PHE A 256 -3.02 0.72 -20.79
N LEU A 257 -3.46 1.97 -20.91
CA LEU A 257 -4.72 2.31 -21.58
C LEU A 257 -4.72 2.02 -23.08
N ASN A 258 -3.56 2.18 -23.72
CA ASN A 258 -3.45 2.02 -25.17
C ASN A 258 -3.03 0.60 -25.60
N GLU A 259 -2.31 -0.15 -24.75
CA GLU A 259 -1.61 -1.37 -25.17
C GLU A 259 -1.93 -2.62 -24.32
N SER A 260 -2.65 -2.50 -23.19
CA SER A 260 -2.76 -3.62 -22.23
C SER A 260 -3.52 -4.85 -22.74
N GLY A 261 -4.43 -4.67 -23.70
CA GLY A 261 -5.32 -5.73 -24.17
C GLY A 261 -6.28 -6.28 -23.10
N CYS A 262 -6.37 -5.62 -21.94
CA CYS A 262 -7.26 -6.03 -20.85
C CYS A 262 -8.73 -5.80 -21.22
N ASN A 263 -9.60 -6.70 -20.76
CA ASN A 263 -11.04 -6.49 -20.90
C ASN A 263 -11.50 -5.23 -20.14
N LEU A 264 -12.61 -4.64 -20.58
CA LEU A 264 -13.10 -3.35 -20.09
C LEU A 264 -13.34 -3.35 -18.57
N MET A 265 -13.90 -4.43 -18.01
CA MET A 265 -14.24 -4.50 -16.59
C MET A 265 -12.97 -4.54 -15.72
N VAL A 266 -11.99 -5.34 -16.12
CA VAL A 266 -10.66 -5.38 -15.48
C VAL A 266 -9.99 -4.02 -15.55
N ALA A 267 -10.02 -3.36 -16.71
CA ALA A 267 -9.40 -2.05 -16.90
C ALA A 267 -10.07 -0.94 -16.05
N LEU A 268 -11.39 -0.99 -15.88
CA LEU A 268 -12.12 -0.03 -15.04
C LEU A 268 -11.83 -0.21 -13.55
N GLU A 269 -11.83 -1.45 -13.05
CA GLU A 269 -11.46 -1.72 -11.66
C GLU A 269 -10.00 -1.35 -11.38
N PHE A 270 -9.10 -1.63 -12.32
CA PHE A 270 -7.70 -1.24 -12.19
C PHE A 270 -7.51 0.28 -12.14
N LYS A 271 -8.18 1.03 -13.03
CA LYS A 271 -8.18 2.51 -12.97
C LYS A 271 -8.68 3.03 -11.63
N ARG A 272 -9.76 2.41 -11.11
CA ARG A 272 -10.33 2.78 -9.81
C ARG A 272 -9.34 2.53 -8.68
N LEU A 273 -8.64 1.39 -8.71
CA LEU A 273 -7.58 1.09 -7.76
C LEU A 273 -6.48 2.16 -7.81
N CYS A 274 -5.94 2.46 -8.99
CA CYS A 274 -4.90 3.48 -9.15
C CYS A 274 -5.36 4.86 -8.66
N LYS A 275 -6.59 5.28 -9.01
CA LYS A 275 -7.19 6.53 -8.52
C LYS A 275 -7.19 6.61 -6.99
N ASN A 276 -7.63 5.54 -6.33
CA ASN A 276 -7.69 5.50 -4.87
C ASN A 276 -6.30 5.48 -4.24
N THR A 277 -5.34 4.80 -4.88
CA THR A 277 -3.93 4.84 -4.47
C THR A 277 -3.39 6.26 -4.48
N VAL A 278 -3.61 7.02 -5.57
CA VAL A 278 -3.15 8.42 -5.66
C VAL A 278 -3.74 9.23 -4.51
N PHE A 279 -5.05 9.14 -4.29
CA PHE A 279 -5.70 9.86 -3.20
C PHE A 279 -5.07 9.55 -1.84
N VAL A 280 -4.94 8.26 -1.49
CA VAL A 280 -4.41 7.85 -0.18
C VAL A 280 -2.97 8.28 0.02
N HIS A 281 -2.12 8.19 -1.02
CA HIS A 281 -0.73 8.64 -0.92
C HIS A 281 -0.61 10.16 -0.74
N LEU A 282 -1.56 10.94 -1.29
CA LEU A 282 -1.60 12.39 -1.15
C LEU A 282 -2.33 12.87 0.12
N ALA A 283 -3.03 12.00 0.85
CA ALA A 283 -3.81 12.35 2.04
C ALA A 283 -3.23 11.82 3.36
N SER A 284 -2.30 10.86 3.31
CA SER A 284 -1.77 10.17 4.49
C SER A 284 -0.84 11.04 5.32
N GLU A 285 -0.92 10.94 6.65
CA GLU A 285 0.03 11.58 7.58
C GLU A 285 1.45 11.04 7.43
N ARG A 286 1.60 9.77 7.04
CA ARG A 286 2.87 9.15 6.65
C ARG A 286 3.57 9.79 5.44
N TYR A 287 2.93 10.64 4.64
CA TYR A 287 3.49 11.19 3.41
C TYR A 287 3.40 12.72 3.35
N GLU A 288 4.04 13.32 2.34
CA GLU A 288 3.77 14.74 2.03
C GLU A 288 2.29 14.90 1.66
N LYS A 289 1.55 15.65 2.48
CA LYS A 289 0.12 15.82 2.26
C LYS A 289 -0.18 16.92 1.29
N PHE A 290 -1.03 16.59 0.35
CA PHE A 290 -1.71 17.53 -0.52
C PHE A 290 -3.22 17.54 -0.30
N TYR A 291 -3.75 16.61 0.50
CA TYR A 291 -5.14 16.59 0.93
C TYR A 291 -5.21 16.67 2.46
N ASN A 292 -5.85 17.72 2.97
CA ASN A 292 -6.02 17.94 4.41
C ASN A 292 -7.42 17.51 4.85
N ALA A 293 -7.50 16.78 5.96
CA ALA A 293 -8.78 16.46 6.59
C ALA A 293 -9.45 17.73 7.15
N VAL A 294 -10.76 17.87 6.93
CA VAL A 294 -11.59 19.00 7.39
C VAL A 294 -12.80 18.54 8.20
#